data_AF-E0U811-F1
#
_entry.id   AF-E0U811-F1
#
_cell.length_a   1.000
_cell.length_b   1.000
_cell.length_c   1.000
_cell.angle_alpha   90.00
_cell.angle_beta   90.00
_cell.angle_gamma   90.00
#
_symmetry.space_group_name_H-M   'P 1'
#
loop_
_entity.id
_entity.type
_entity.pdbx_description
1 polymer ?
#
loop_
_entity_poly.entity_id
_entity_poly.type
_entity_poly.pdbx_seq_one_letter_code
_entity_poly.pdbx_strand_id
1 'polypeptide(L)'
;MAEPFRFANGQLAYTVADLKKISEQFPQDSINYLVRGDFENWLNYIGDSKAAQQAREARQANLNDQDRLKKFLKGNNMASSVATEAKPTQTQPTVTTSPEKSSQEDNPLAQLFKSFSKLFGGS
;
A
#
# COMPACT_ATOMS: atom_id res chain seq x y z
N MET A 1 17.15 -0.50 24.55
CA MET A 1 16.40 -0.04 23.36
C MET A 1 16.50 -1.15 22.33
N ALA A 2 15.41 -1.48 21.65
CA ALA A 2 15.43 -2.52 20.63
C ALA A 2 16.01 -1.99 19.31
N GLU A 3 16.75 -2.82 18.59
CA GLU A 3 17.25 -2.49 17.25
C GLU A 3 16.10 -2.39 16.22
N PRO A 4 16.15 -1.43 15.28
CA PRO A 4 15.15 -1.32 14.22
C PRO A 4 15.24 -2.48 13.24
N PHE A 5 14.10 -2.84 12.64
CA PHE A 5 14.08 -3.79 11.53
C PHE A 5 14.71 -3.16 10.29
N ARG A 6 15.61 -3.89 9.64
CA ARG A 6 16.34 -3.40 8.45
C ARG A 6 15.83 -4.12 7.22
N PHE A 7 15.26 -3.36 6.28
CA PHE A 7 14.90 -3.87 4.96
C PHE A 7 16.11 -3.84 4.01
N ALA A 8 16.09 -4.69 2.98
CA ALA A 8 17.14 -4.78 1.97
C ALA A 8 17.29 -3.47 1.17
N ASN A 9 16.21 -2.71 1.03
CA ASN A 9 16.18 -1.39 0.42
C ASN A 9 16.82 -0.27 1.30
N GLY A 10 17.34 -0.61 2.49
CA GLY A 10 17.97 0.34 3.41
C GLY A 10 16.99 1.08 4.33
N GLN A 11 15.68 0.89 4.20
CA GLN A 11 14.70 1.47 5.13
C GLN A 11 14.73 0.77 6.49
N LEU A 12 14.44 1.56 7.52
CA LEU A 12 14.41 1.12 8.91
C LEU A 12 13.00 1.25 9.48
N ALA A 13 12.47 0.18 10.07
CA ALA A 13 11.25 0.24 10.86
C ALA A 13 11.61 0.25 12.35
N TYR A 14 11.16 1.29 13.06
CA TYR A 14 11.33 1.41 14.51
C TYR A 14 10.09 0.93 15.27
N THR A 15 8.94 0.93 14.59
CA THR A 15 7.65 0.53 15.15
C THR A 15 6.92 -0.42 14.21
N VAL A 16 5.87 -1.07 14.73
CA VAL A 16 4.97 -1.90 13.90
C VAL A 16 4.30 -1.08 12.80
N ALA A 17 3.98 0.19 13.07
CA ALA A 17 3.41 1.09 12.08
C ALA A 17 4.38 1.36 10.93
N ASP A 18 5.66 1.59 11.23
CA ASP A 18 6.70 1.77 10.21
C ASP A 18 6.89 0.50 9.38
N LEU A 19 6.92 -0.66 10.05
CA LEU A 19 7.05 -1.96 9.39
C LEU A 19 5.93 -2.16 8.37
N LYS A 20 4.67 -1.87 8.74
CA LYS A 20 3.52 -1.97 7.85
C LYS A 20 3.56 -0.95 6.72
N LYS A 21 3.90 0.31 7.02
CA LYS A 21 4.02 1.37 6.00
C LYS A 21 5.08 1.03 4.96
N ILE A 22 6.26 0.58 5.39
CA ILE A 22 7.32 0.12 4.48
C ILE A 22 6.84 -1.10 3.69
N SER A 23 6.08 -1.99 4.34
CA SER A 23 5.54 -3.17 3.67
C SER A 23 4.52 -2.88 2.59
N GLU A 24 3.76 -1.80 2.71
CA GLU A 24 2.85 -1.31 1.66
C GLU A 24 3.62 -0.72 0.48
N GLN A 25 4.78 -0.09 0.72
CA GLN A 25 5.62 0.51 -0.32
C GLN A 25 6.47 -0.54 -1.06
N PHE A 26 6.93 -1.57 -0.35
CA PHE A 26 7.83 -2.61 -0.86
C PHE A 26 7.27 -4.01 -0.58
N PRO A 27 6.16 -4.40 -1.24
CA PRO A 27 5.46 -5.64 -0.93
C PRO A 27 6.29 -6.89 -1.23
N GLN A 28 7.12 -6.88 -2.27
CA GLN A 28 7.93 -8.03 -2.66
C GLN A 28 8.99 -8.36 -1.61
N ASP A 29 9.71 -7.36 -1.12
CA ASP A 29 10.70 -7.52 -0.04
C ASP A 29 10.01 -8.00 1.24
N SER A 30 8.86 -7.41 1.54
CA SER A 30 8.10 -7.68 2.76
C SER A 30 7.50 -9.08 2.80
N ILE A 31 7.10 -9.60 1.65
CA ILE A 31 6.72 -11.01 1.50
C ILE A 31 7.87 -11.93 1.89
N ASN A 32 9.09 -11.66 1.40
CA ASN A 32 10.24 -12.50 1.71
C ASN A 32 10.49 -12.53 3.23
N TYR A 33 10.45 -11.37 3.88
CA TYR A 33 10.61 -11.27 5.34
C TYR A 33 9.46 -11.95 6.12
N LEU A 34 8.22 -11.79 5.66
CA LEU A 34 7.06 -12.43 6.28
C LEU A 34 7.15 -13.95 6.17
N VAL A 35 7.43 -14.49 4.99
CA VAL A 35 7.50 -15.94 4.75
C VAL A 35 8.64 -16.58 5.54
N ARG A 36 9.77 -15.88 5.67
CA ARG A 36 10.92 -16.33 6.46
C ARG A 36 10.71 -16.26 7.98
N GLY A 37 9.67 -15.57 8.44
CA GLY A 37 9.43 -15.35 9.87
C GLY A 37 10.25 -14.20 10.47
N ASP A 38 10.93 -13.40 9.65
CA ASP A 38 11.76 -12.29 10.17
C ASP A 38 10.90 -11.23 10.87
N PHE A 39 9.68 -11.00 10.36
CA PHE A 39 8.70 -10.12 11.02
C PHE A 39 8.28 -10.66 12.39
N GLU A 40 7.94 -11.94 12.52
CA GLU A 40 7.48 -12.51 13.80
C GLU A 40 8.59 -12.47 14.86
N ASN A 41 9.84 -12.72 14.44
CA ASN A 41 11.01 -12.65 15.31
C ASN A 41 11.27 -11.23 15.81
N TRP A 42 11.27 -10.24 14.91
CA TRP A 42 11.52 -8.86 15.29
C TRP A 42 10.39 -8.27 16.15
N LEU A 43 9.12 -8.58 15.82
CA LEU A 43 7.97 -8.11 16.59
C LEU A 43 7.98 -8.67 18.02
N ASN A 44 8.37 -9.94 18.20
CA ASN A 44 8.59 -10.50 19.53
C ASN A 44 9.75 -9.82 20.26
N TYR A 45 10.84 -9.52 19.55
CA TYR A 45 12.02 -8.86 20.11
C TYR A 45 11.73 -7.45 20.64
N ILE A 46 10.90 -6.66 19.94
CA ILE A 46 10.47 -5.34 20.44
C ILE A 46 9.36 -5.42 21.50
N GLY A 47 8.87 -6.63 21.82
CA GLY A 47 7.83 -6.87 22.82
C GLY A 47 6.38 -6.75 22.32
N ASP A 48 6.14 -6.63 21.01
CA ASP A 48 4.79 -6.61 20.44
C ASP A 48 4.33 -8.03 20.06
N SER A 49 3.99 -8.81 21.09
CA SER A 49 3.53 -10.20 20.95
C SER A 49 2.23 -10.31 20.14
N LYS A 50 1.36 -9.28 20.18
CA LYS A 50 0.13 -9.25 19.39
C LYS A 50 0.44 -9.16 17.90
N ALA A 51 1.29 -8.22 17.50
CA ALA A 51 1.71 -8.08 16.12
C ALA A 51 2.52 -9.30 15.64
N ALA A 52 3.38 -9.86 16.51
CA ALA A 52 4.13 -11.08 16.21
C ALA A 52 3.20 -12.26 15.91
N GLN A 53 2.16 -12.45 16.73
CA GLN A 53 1.15 -13.48 16.51
C GLN A 53 0.40 -13.26 15.18
N GLN A 54 0.05 -12.01 14.85
CA GLN A 54 -0.56 -11.68 13.55
C GLN A 54 0.35 -12.00 12.36
N ALA A 55 1.65 -11.71 12.47
CA ALA A 55 2.63 -12.06 11.44
C ALA A 55 2.72 -13.58 11.26
N ARG A 56 2.77 -14.32 12.37
CA ARG A 56 2.78 -15.78 12.35
C ARG A 56 1.52 -16.37 11.70
N GLU A 57 0.34 -15.90 12.09
CA GLU A 57 -0.93 -16.34 11.51
C GLU A 57 -1.04 -16.03 10.02
N ALA A 58 -0.54 -14.86 9.60
CA ALA A 58 -0.48 -14.48 8.20
C ALA A 58 0.46 -15.41 7.42
N ARG A 59 1.66 -15.68 7.94
CA ARG A 59 2.65 -16.59 7.36
C ARG A 59 2.13 -18.02 7.23
N GLN A 60 1.41 -18.52 8.24
CA GLN A 60 0.89 -19.88 8.29
C GLN A 60 -0.43 -20.07 7.55
N ALA A 61 -1.06 -18.98 7.07
CA ALA A 61 -2.29 -19.07 6.31
C ALA A 61 -2.08 -19.87 5.01
N ASN A 62 -3.08 -20.67 4.66
CA ASN A 62 -3.11 -21.39 3.38
C ASN A 62 -3.56 -20.44 2.26
N LEU A 63 -2.70 -19.45 1.98
CA LEU A 63 -2.89 -18.38 1.00
C LEU A 63 -1.61 -18.24 0.18
N ASN A 64 -1.72 -17.60 -0.99
CA ASN A 64 -0.53 -17.15 -1.72
C ASN A 64 0.19 -16.04 -0.92
N ASP A 65 1.46 -15.80 -1.25
CA ASP A 65 2.30 -14.91 -0.46
C ASP A 65 1.83 -13.45 -0.44
N GLN A 66 1.24 -12.97 -1.54
CA GLN A 66 0.65 -11.63 -1.61
C GLN A 66 -0.53 -11.49 -0.64
N ASP A 67 -1.40 -12.49 -0.57
CA ASP A 67 -2.56 -12.48 0.31
C ASP A 67 -2.18 -12.72 1.77
N ARG A 68 -1.09 -13.45 2.04
CA ARG A 68 -0.47 -13.51 3.38
C ARG A 68 -0.02 -12.12 3.82
N LEU A 69 0.68 -11.36 2.97
CA LEU A 69 1.08 -10.00 3.30
C LEU A 69 -0.14 -9.09 3.55
N LYS A 70 -1.16 -9.15 2.69
CA LYS A 70 -2.41 -8.39 2.91
C LYS A 70 -3.08 -8.74 4.23
N LYS A 71 -3.08 -10.03 4.62
CA LYS A 71 -3.62 -10.48 5.92
C LYS A 71 -2.83 -9.88 7.09
N PHE A 72 -1.51 -9.85 7.01
CA PHE A 72 -0.65 -9.19 8.00
C PHE A 72 -0.92 -7.68 8.11
N LEU A 73 -1.04 -6.99 6.97
CA LEU A 73 -1.34 -5.56 6.92
C LEU A 73 -2.73 -5.23 7.48
N LYS A 74 -3.74 -6.06 7.20
CA LYS A 74 -5.10 -5.90 7.74
C LYS A 74 -5.19 -6.00 9.26
N GLY A 75 -4.27 -6.70 9.94
CA GLY A 75 -4.34 -7.01 11.37
C GLY A 75 -4.53 -5.83 12.34
N ASN A 76 -4.29 -4.58 11.94
CA ASN A 76 -4.58 -3.39 12.77
C ASN A 76 -5.37 -2.29 12.02
N ASN A 77 -5.81 -2.51 10.79
CA ASN A 77 -6.59 -1.54 10.01
C ASN A 77 -8.08 -1.57 10.39
N MET A 78 -8.41 -1.66 11.68
CA MET A 78 -9.75 -1.35 12.16
C MET A 78 -9.88 0.11 12.64
N ALA A 79 -8.90 0.96 12.30
CA ALA A 79 -8.95 2.41 12.52
C ALA A 79 -8.73 3.24 11.24
N SER A 80 -8.78 2.63 10.05
CA SER A 80 -8.69 3.39 8.78
C SER A 80 -9.62 2.88 7.68
N SER A 81 -10.73 2.22 8.05
CA SER A 81 -11.91 2.13 7.18
C SER A 81 -12.75 3.40 7.30
N VAL A 82 -12.19 4.52 6.86
CA VAL A 82 -12.96 5.61 6.27
C VAL A 82 -12.37 5.85 4.88
N ALA A 83 -12.52 4.87 4.01
CA ALA A 83 -12.38 5.02 2.57
C ALA A 83 -13.21 3.94 1.89
N THR A 84 -14.53 4.04 2.03
CA THR A 84 -15.47 3.40 1.11
C THR A 84 -16.47 4.45 0.63
N GLU A 85 -16.27 4.84 -0.62
CA GLU A 85 -17.28 5.19 -1.62
C GLU A 85 -18.19 6.41 -1.41
N ALA A 86 -17.72 7.55 -1.91
CA ALA A 86 -18.60 8.40 -2.71
C ALA A 86 -18.99 7.62 -3.99
N LYS A 87 -20.23 7.15 -4.04
CA LYS A 87 -20.92 6.61 -5.21
C LYS A 87 -21.02 7.68 -6.31
N PRO A 88 -20.44 7.54 -7.52
CA PRO A 88 -21.00 8.18 -8.69
C PRO A 88 -22.04 7.21 -9.28
N THR A 89 -23.31 7.55 -9.11
CA THR A 89 -24.36 6.92 -9.92
C THR A 89 -24.12 7.37 -11.35
N GLN A 90 -23.85 6.40 -12.21
CA GLN A 90 -23.75 6.56 -13.65
C GLN A 90 -25.11 7.01 -14.19
N THR A 91 -25.22 8.27 -14.61
CA THR A 91 -26.34 8.76 -15.43
C THR A 91 -25.78 9.10 -16.80
N GLN A 92 -26.37 8.48 -17.82
CA GLN A 92 -26.00 8.56 -19.25
C GLN A 92 -25.90 10.01 -19.75
N PRO A 93 -25.02 10.32 -20.71
CA PRO A 93 -25.07 11.57 -21.46
C PRO A 93 -25.90 11.40 -22.73
N THR A 94 -27.02 12.10 -22.83
CA THR A 94 -27.64 12.39 -24.13
C THR A 94 -28.07 13.86 -24.18
N VAL A 95 -27.38 14.58 -25.08
CA VAL A 95 -27.70 15.80 -25.84
C VAL A 95 -27.76 17.19 -25.19
N THR A 96 -26.87 18.06 -25.71
CA THR A 96 -27.11 19.44 -26.21
C THR A 96 -27.47 20.49 -25.15
N THR A 97 -26.69 21.55 -24.91
CA THR A 97 -26.38 22.66 -25.83
C THR A 97 -25.20 23.50 -25.31
N SER A 98 -24.37 23.96 -26.23
CA SER A 98 -23.34 25.05 -26.20
C SER A 98 -23.79 26.37 -25.53
N PRO A 99 -22.94 27.41 -25.36
CA PRO A 99 -21.50 27.51 -25.03
C PRO A 99 -21.32 28.29 -23.69
N GLU A 100 -20.09 28.41 -23.15
CA GLU A 100 -19.48 29.71 -22.77
C GLU A 100 -18.21 29.54 -21.90
N LYS A 101 -17.06 29.81 -22.55
CA LYS A 101 -15.93 30.60 -22.04
C LYS A 101 -15.16 30.14 -20.79
N SER A 102 -13.99 29.57 -21.08
CA SER A 102 -12.64 30.00 -20.64
C SER A 102 -12.42 30.25 -19.14
N SER A 103 -11.62 29.39 -18.49
CA SER A 103 -10.17 29.64 -18.37
C SER A 103 -9.49 28.67 -17.38
N GLN A 104 -8.60 27.86 -17.95
CA GLN A 104 -7.27 27.50 -17.41
C GLN A 104 -7.19 26.91 -15.98
N GLU A 105 -7.38 25.60 -15.91
CA GLU A 105 -6.95 24.78 -14.78
C GLU A 105 -5.51 24.31 -15.03
N ASP A 106 -4.54 25.02 -14.44
CA ASP A 106 -3.12 24.66 -14.41
C ASP A 106 -2.94 23.49 -13.43
N ASN A 107 -3.31 22.29 -13.87
CA ASN A 107 -3.08 21.06 -13.12
C ASN A 107 -1.72 20.46 -13.51
N PRO A 108 -0.69 20.51 -12.64
CA PRO A 108 0.63 19.92 -12.93
C PRO A 108 0.56 18.40 -13.16
N LEU A 109 -0.53 17.76 -12.74
CA LEU A 109 -0.82 16.35 -13.01
C LEU A 109 -1.13 16.05 -14.48
N ALA A 110 -1.72 17.00 -15.23
CA ALA A 110 -2.04 16.79 -16.64
C ALA A 110 -0.77 16.78 -17.54
N GLN A 111 0.28 17.50 -17.14
CA GLN A 111 1.59 17.43 -17.82
C GLN A 111 2.33 16.13 -17.51
N LEU A 112 2.12 15.56 -16.32
CA LEU A 112 2.75 14.31 -15.92
C LEU A 112 2.30 13.14 -16.82
N PHE A 113 0.99 13.03 -17.09
CA PHE A 113 0.48 11.95 -17.96
C PHE A 113 0.96 12.08 -19.42
N LYS A 114 1.12 13.29 -19.95
CA LYS A 114 1.64 13.50 -21.32
C LYS A 114 3.11 13.06 -21.48
N SER A 115 3.88 13.05 -20.40
CA SER A 115 5.30 12.66 -20.44
C SER A 115 5.49 11.13 -20.45
N PHE A 116 4.56 10.36 -19.87
CA PHE A 116 4.64 8.90 -19.86
C PHE A 116 4.21 8.24 -21.17
N SER A 117 3.28 8.85 -21.92
CA SER A 117 2.82 8.31 -23.22
C SER A 117 3.87 8.38 -24.32
N LYS A 118 4.98 9.11 -24.11
CA LYS A 118 6.02 9.35 -25.14
C LYS A 118 7.24 8.42 -25.02
N LEU A 119 7.28 7.53 -24.03
CA LEU A 119 8.44 6.66 -23.76
C LEU A 119 8.23 5.18 -24.12
N PHE A 120 7.04 4.76 -24.53
CA PHE A 120 6.73 3.35 -24.81
C PHE A 120 6.02 3.06 -26.14
N GLY A 121 5.99 4.02 -27.07
CA GLY A 121 5.34 3.87 -28.36
C GLY A 121 6.15 4.50 -29.49
N GLY A 122 7.24 3.83 -29.88
CA GLY A 122 7.96 4.10 -31.13
C GLY A 122 7.87 2.88 -32.03
N SER A 123 7.09 2.99 -33.11
CA SER A 123 7.25 2.21 -34.34
C SER A 123 8.12 2.99 -35.31
#